data_AF-A0A931VQ27-F1
#
_entry.id   AF-A0A931VQ27-F1
#
_cell.length_a   1.000
_cell.length_b   1.000
_cell.length_c   1.000
_cell.angle_alpha   90.00
_cell.angle_beta   90.00
_cell.angle_gamma   90.00
#
_symmetry.space_group_name_H-M   'P 1'
#
loop_
_entity.id
_entity.type
_entity.pdbx_description
1 polymer ?
#
loop_
_entity_poly.entity_id
_entity_poly.type
_entity_poly.pdbx_seq_one_letter_code
_entity_poly.pdbx_strand_id
1 'polypeptide(L)' 'KFDETIDEQSQMLLFDPQTSGGLLLGVPREKLDSFQARAKELNQPVWVIGEVKEGKGIRVK' A
#
# COMPACT_ATOMS: atom_id res chain seq x y z
N LYS A 1 10.12 -9.41 5.09
CA LYS A 1 10.51 -10.61 4.31
C LYS A 1 9.85 -10.53 2.95
N PHE A 2 10.65 -10.60 1.89
CA PHE A 2 10.18 -10.70 0.52
C PHE A 2 9.82 -12.14 0.19
N ASP A 3 8.84 -12.32 -0.68
CA ASP A 3 8.59 -13.59 -1.36
C ASP A 3 9.74 -13.90 -2.32
N GLU A 4 10.01 -15.19 -2.54
CA GLU A 4 11.14 -15.64 -3.36
C GLU A 4 10.91 -15.35 -4.85
N THR A 5 9.66 -15.07 -5.24
CA THR A 5 9.28 -14.69 -6.60
C THR A 5 9.60 -13.24 -6.96
N ILE A 6 9.95 -12.40 -5.98
CA ILE A 6 10.26 -10.98 -6.22
C ILE A 6 11.75 -10.85 -6.51
N ASP A 7 12.09 -10.50 -7.74
CA ASP A 7 13.47 -10.26 -8.17
C ASP A 7 14.11 -9.08 -7.42
N GLU A 8 15.44 -9.05 -7.38
CA GLU A 8 16.21 -8.05 -6.64
C GLU A 8 15.90 -6.62 -7.10
N GLN A 9 15.73 -6.39 -8.40
CA GLN A 9 15.41 -5.05 -8.91
C GLN A 9 14.05 -4.57 -8.37
N SER A 10 13.03 -5.43 -8.40
CA SER A 10 11.72 -5.14 -7.82
C SER A 10 11.78 -4.89 -6.31
N GLN A 11 12.63 -5.62 -5.58
CA GLN A 11 12.85 -5.35 -4.15
C GLN A 11 13.48 -3.98 -3.93
N MET A 12 14.48 -3.61 -4.73
CA MET A 12 15.20 -2.34 -4.62
C MET A 12 14.31 -1.13 -4.92
N LEU A 13 13.33 -1.27 -5.83
CA LEU A 13 12.36 -0.21 -6.10
C LEU A 13 11.56 0.22 -4.87
N LEU A 14 11.32 -0.68 -3.90
CA LEU A 14 10.58 -0.32 -2.68
C LEU A 14 11.37 0.57 -1.71
N PHE A 15 12.68 0.72 -1.93
CA PHE A 15 13.56 1.58 -1.14
C PHE A 15 13.88 2.90 -1.85
N ASP A 16 13.32 3.13 -3.04
CA ASP A 16 13.55 4.34 -3.80
C ASP A 16 13.02 5.59 -3.06
N PRO A 17 13.86 6.61 -2.79
CA PRO A 17 13.44 7.79 -2.06
C PRO A 17 12.40 8.60 -2.85
N GLN A 18 11.25 8.86 -2.23
CA GLN A 18 10.15 9.60 -2.87
C GLN A 18 10.24 11.10 -2.59
N THR A 19 10.23 11.92 -3.65
CA THR A 19 10.07 13.38 -3.54
C THR A 19 8.60 13.76 -3.71
N SER A 20 8.02 14.48 -2.73
CA SER A 20 6.60 14.84 -2.74
C SER A 20 5.67 13.63 -2.90
N GLY A 21 5.99 12.54 -2.22
CA GLY A 21 5.23 11.30 -2.27
C GLY A 21 3.78 11.44 -1.79
N GLY A 22 3.01 10.37 -2.00
CA GLY A 22 1.62 10.29 -1.53
C GLY A 22 1.49 10.02 -0.03
N LEU A 23 0.23 9.83 0.39
CA LEU A 23 -0.09 9.44 1.77
C LEU A 23 -0.25 7.92 1.87
N LEU A 24 0.38 7.31 2.88
CA LEU A 24 0.12 5.92 3.28
C LEU A 24 -0.87 5.92 4.46
N LEU A 25 -2.01 5.25 4.30
CA LEU A 25 -3.13 5.31 5.24
C LEU A 25 -3.58 3.90 5.64
N GLY A 26 -3.84 3.69 6.92
CA GLY A 26 -4.56 2.52 7.42
C GLY A 26 -6.06 2.79 7.42
N VAL A 27 -6.83 2.00 6.68
CA VAL A 27 -8.29 2.12 6.60
C VAL A 27 -8.93 0.87 7.22
N PRO A 28 -9.87 1.02 8.19
CA PRO A 28 -10.64 -0.13 8.68
C PRO A 28 -11.34 -0.85 7.53
N ARG A 29 -11.30 -2.19 7.52
CA ARG A 29 -11.73 -3.01 6.39
C ARG A 29 -13.18 -2.74 5.99
N GLU A 30 -14.05 -2.55 6.98
CA GLU A 30 -15.46 -2.24 6.82
C GLU A 30 -15.74 -0.85 6.24
N LYS A 31 -14.73 0.03 6.19
CA LYS A 31 -14.81 1.39 5.61
C LYS A 31 -14.09 1.50 4.26
N LEU A 32 -13.47 0.43 3.78
CA LEU A 32 -12.64 0.50 2.57
C LEU A 32 -13.45 0.87 1.32
N ASP A 33 -14.65 0.31 1.18
CA ASP A 33 -15.52 0.57 0.02
C ASP A 33 -16.05 2.01 0.01
N SER A 34 -16.48 2.51 1.17
CA SER A 34 -16.95 3.90 1.30
C SER A 34 -15.82 4.90 1.11
N PHE A 35 -14.61 4.58 1.58
CA PHE A 35 -13.42 5.39 1.34
C PHE A 35 -13.09 5.49 -0.17
N GLN A 36 -13.07 4.36 -0.88
CA GLN A 36 -12.79 4.35 -2.33
C GLN A 36 -13.88 5.07 -3.13
N ALA A 37 -15.15 4.89 -2.77
CA ALA A 37 -16.27 5.62 -3.39
C ALA A 37 -16.09 7.13 -3.24
N ARG A 38 -15.77 7.59 -2.01
CA ARG A 38 -15.54 9.01 -1.75
C ARG A 38 -14.29 9.56 -2.46
N ALA A 39 -13.21 8.79 -2.51
CA ALA A 39 -12.01 9.17 -3.25
C ALA A 39 -12.30 9.36 -4.74
N LYS A 40 -13.10 8.45 -5.34
CA LYS A 40 -13.55 8.57 -6.72
C LYS A 40 -14.39 9.82 -6.97
N GLU A 41 -15.34 10.15 -6.09
CA GLU A 41 -16.13 11.39 -6.18
C GLU A 41 -15.26 12.66 -6.17
N LEU A 42 -14.15 12.62 -5.43
CA LEU A 42 -13.19 13.73 -5.33
C LEU A 42 -12.13 13.73 -6.44
N ASN A 43 -12.18 12.76 -7.37
CA ASN A 43 -11.11 12.50 -8.33
C ASN A 43 -9.72 12.33 -7.67
N GLN A 44 -9.70 11.78 -6.46
CA GLN A 44 -8.49 11.48 -5.71
C GLN A 44 -8.05 10.05 -6.03
N PRO A 45 -6.90 9.84 -6.68
CA PRO A 45 -6.40 8.49 -6.93
C PRO A 45 -5.99 7.80 -5.62
N VAL A 46 -6.36 6.52 -5.50
CA VAL A 46 -6.07 5.66 -4.34
C VAL A 46 -5.74 4.25 -4.81
N TRP A 47 -4.84 3.58 -4.11
CA TRP A 47 -4.46 2.19 -4.37
C TRP A 47 -4.44 1.38 -3.08
N VAL A 48 -5.08 0.20 -3.09
CA VAL A 48 -4.98 -0.76 -1.99
C VAL A 48 -3.76 -1.63 -2.23
N ILE A 49 -2.70 -1.40 -1.45
CA ILE A 49 -1.39 -2.05 -1.63
C ILE A 49 -1.10 -3.18 -0.63
N GLY A 50 -2.04 -3.47 0.29
CA GLY A 50 -1.87 -4.52 1.28
C GLY A 50 -2.88 -4.46 2.42
N GLU A 51 -2.62 -5.26 3.46
CA GLU A 51 -3.44 -5.33 4.66
C GLU A 51 -2.56 -5.42 5.91
N VAL A 52 -3.04 -4.86 7.02
CA VAL A 52 -2.39 -5.00 8.34
C VAL A 52 -2.81 -6.33 8.95
N LYS A 53 -1.84 -7.10 9.46
CA LYS A 53 -2.07 -8.34 10.20
C LYS A 53 -1.42 -8.24 11.57
N GLU A 54 -1.96 -8.98 12.54
CA GLU A 54 -1.30 -9.16 13.83
C GLU A 54 0.11 -9.75 13.65
N GLY A 55 1.04 -9.31 14.51
CA GLY A 55 2.44 -9.72 14.48
C GLY A 55 3.41 -8.54 14.37
N LYS A 56 4.60 -8.81 13.82
CA LYS A 56 5.69 -7.83 13.69
C LYS A 56 6.33 -7.91 12.30
N GLY A 57 6.84 -6.77 11.83
CA GLY A 57 7.55 -6.64 10.56
C GLY A 57 6.63 -6.55 9.34
N ILE A 58 7.24 -6.53 8.15
CA ILE A 58 6.56 -6.38 6.86
C ILE A 58 6.77 -7.64 6.02
N ARG A 59 5.72 -8.12 5.35
CA ARG A 59 5.78 -9.18 4.35
C ARG A 59 5.41 -8.59 3.00
N VAL A 60 6.27 -8.78 2.01
CA VAL A 60 6.08 -8.32 0.63
C VAL A 60 5.93 -9.57 -0.23
N LYS A 61 4.88 -9.63 -1.05
CA LYS A 61 4.51 -10.78 -1.89
C LYS A 61 4.22 -10.32 -3.30
#